data_AF-A0A7R7T6W2-F1
#
_entry.id   AF-A0A7R7T6W2-F1
#
_cell.length_a   1.000
_cell.length_b   1.000
_cell.length_c   1.000
_cell.angle_alpha   90.00
_cell.angle_beta   90.00
_cell.angle_gamma   90.00
#
_symmetry.space_group_name_H-M   'P 1'
#
loop_
_entity.id
_entity.type
_entity.pdbx_description
1 polymer ?
#
loop_
_entity_poly.entity_id
_entity_poly.type
_entity_poly.pdbx_seq_one_letter_code
_entity_poly.pdbx_strand_id
1 'polypeptide(L)'
;MRWSPQQENALSAVSEWLRRGDSPVFRLFGYAGTGKTTLARHIAADIDGDVAFAAFTGKAAHVLRSKGCEGAGTIHSLIYRPRAGDDEEQPVFAINHESAASKADLIIIDECSMVDEELGRDLLSFGTPVLVLGDPAQLPPVKGGGFFTEQEPDSMLTEVHRQAQDNPIIRLSMAVRAGEPIEYGEHGESRVISRREIDAAQILAADQVLVGTNKTRRLYNQRIRELKGLLSPMPAVGDKLVCLRNDKQKGLLNGGTWVVSELAAPRKSLLRLAVKPEEDATGKAVKVSVHPNFFENGGEDLPYAQRRNSDEFDYGYALTVHKSQGSQWDNLVLFDESYAFREHRDRWLYTGLTRAAKRITIVR
;
A
#
# COMPACT_ATOMS: atom_id res chain seq x y z
N MET A 1 -2.24 28.16 -7.78
CA MET A 1 -1.87 26.95 -8.56
C MET A 1 -2.74 26.95 -9.81
N ARG A 2 -2.22 26.59 -10.99
CA ARG A 2 -3.03 26.50 -12.22
C ARG A 2 -3.34 25.04 -12.48
N TRP A 3 -4.61 24.69 -12.53
CA TRP A 3 -5.09 23.34 -12.80
C TRP A 3 -5.02 23.04 -14.30
N SER A 4 -4.91 21.76 -14.67
CA SER A 4 -5.11 21.37 -16.07
C SER A 4 -6.60 21.38 -16.42
N PRO A 5 -6.98 21.48 -17.71
CA PRO A 5 -8.40 21.43 -18.11
C PRO A 5 -9.13 20.17 -17.61
N GLN A 6 -8.45 19.02 -17.55
CA GLN A 6 -9.04 17.79 -17.01
C GLN A 6 -9.31 17.91 -15.50
N GLN A 7 -8.40 18.52 -14.76
CA GLN A 7 -8.56 18.75 -13.32
C GLN A 7 -9.66 19.78 -13.03
N GLU A 8 -9.77 20.85 -13.82
CA GLU A 8 -10.86 21.84 -13.72
C GLU A 8 -12.23 21.20 -14.01
N ASN A 9 -12.32 20.36 -15.04
CA ASN A 9 -13.53 19.60 -15.34
C ASN A 9 -13.89 18.62 -14.22
N ALA A 10 -12.89 17.93 -13.65
CA ALA A 10 -13.11 17.03 -12.52
C ALA A 10 -13.61 17.76 -11.27
N LEU A 11 -13.06 18.93 -10.93
CA LEU A 11 -13.54 19.77 -9.82
C LEU A 11 -14.99 20.21 -10.04
N SER A 12 -15.30 20.63 -11.27
CA SER A 12 -16.64 21.06 -11.65
C SER A 12 -17.65 19.91 -11.53
N ALA A 13 -17.28 18.72 -12.02
CA ALA A 13 -18.11 17.52 -11.94
C ALA A 13 -18.36 17.07 -10.49
N VAL A 14 -17.33 17.10 -9.63
CA VAL A 14 -17.48 16.77 -8.21
C VAL A 14 -18.39 17.78 -7.51
N SER A 15 -18.22 19.08 -7.76
CA SER A 15 -19.09 20.12 -7.20
C SER A 15 -20.55 19.96 -7.62
N GLU A 16 -20.78 19.61 -8.89
CA GLU A 16 -22.12 19.34 -9.40
C GLU A 16 -22.74 18.09 -8.79
N TRP A 17 -21.97 17.00 -8.68
CA TRP A 17 -22.40 15.76 -8.04
C TRP A 17 -22.85 15.99 -6.59
N LEU A 18 -22.04 16.68 -5.79
CA LEU A 18 -22.37 17.01 -4.40
C LEU A 18 -23.65 17.85 -4.29
N ARG A 19 -23.86 18.79 -5.23
CA ARG A 19 -25.06 19.63 -5.26
C ARG A 19 -26.32 18.85 -5.64
N ARG A 20 -26.21 17.90 -6.57
CA ARG A 20 -27.33 17.09 -7.03
C ARG A 20 -27.77 16.06 -5.99
N GLY A 21 -26.79 15.42 -5.32
CA GLY A 21 -27.06 14.39 -4.31
C GLY A 21 -27.82 13.17 -4.85
N ASP A 22 -27.72 12.90 -6.15
CA ASP A 22 -28.45 11.83 -6.86
C ASP A 22 -27.68 10.49 -6.88
N SER A 23 -26.39 10.50 -6.59
CA SER A 23 -25.54 9.31 -6.48
C SER A 23 -24.79 9.31 -5.14
N PRO A 24 -24.67 8.16 -4.44
CA PRO A 24 -23.92 8.06 -3.20
C PRO A 24 -22.39 8.07 -3.42
N VAL A 25 -21.92 7.83 -4.65
CA VAL A 25 -20.49 7.68 -4.95
C VAL A 25 -20.10 8.47 -6.20
N PHE A 26 -18.90 9.06 -6.17
CA PHE A 26 -18.23 9.64 -7.32
C PHE A 26 -16.84 9.03 -7.51
N ARG A 27 -16.54 8.57 -8.71
CA ARG A 27 -15.29 7.90 -9.09
C ARG A 27 -14.38 8.85 -9.85
N LEU A 28 -13.41 9.40 -9.13
CA LEU A 28 -12.36 10.22 -9.70
C LEU A 28 -11.11 9.35 -9.90
N PHE A 29 -10.97 8.80 -11.09
CA PHE A 29 -9.82 7.96 -11.42
C PHE A 29 -8.74 8.73 -12.15
N GLY A 30 -7.55 8.17 -12.13
CA GLY A 30 -6.45 8.71 -12.90
C GLY A 30 -5.17 7.94 -12.65
N TYR A 31 -4.25 8.08 -13.58
CA TYR A 31 -2.97 7.38 -13.49
C TYR A 31 -2.05 7.97 -12.40
N ALA A 32 -1.00 7.25 -12.05
CA ALA A 32 0.08 7.80 -11.24
C ALA A 32 0.60 9.12 -11.85
N GLY A 33 0.82 10.13 -11.00
CA GLY A 33 1.34 11.44 -11.42
C GLY A 33 0.31 12.44 -11.95
N THR A 34 -0.99 12.11 -12.02
CA THR A 34 -2.03 13.04 -12.52
C THR A 34 -2.55 14.03 -11.46
N GLY A 35 -2.10 13.89 -10.21
CA GLY A 35 -2.41 14.85 -9.13
C GLY A 35 -3.71 14.60 -8.36
N LYS A 36 -4.24 13.36 -8.36
CA LYS A 36 -5.46 12.95 -7.63
C LYS A 36 -5.50 13.44 -6.18
N THR A 37 -4.47 13.16 -5.39
CA THR A 37 -4.42 13.57 -3.97
C THR A 37 -4.41 15.10 -3.80
N THR A 38 -3.80 15.85 -4.74
CA THR A 38 -3.84 17.32 -4.73
C THR A 38 -5.27 17.82 -4.97
N LEU A 39 -5.97 17.20 -5.92
CA LEU A 39 -7.36 17.53 -6.23
C LEU A 39 -8.28 17.24 -5.03
N ALA A 40 -8.09 16.08 -4.40
CA ALA A 40 -8.86 15.66 -3.24
C ALA A 40 -8.74 16.62 -2.05
N ARG A 41 -7.54 17.15 -1.79
CA ARG A 41 -7.34 18.18 -0.75
C ARG A 41 -8.03 19.49 -1.08
N HIS A 42 -8.01 19.88 -2.35
CA HIS A 42 -8.70 21.09 -2.78
C HIS A 42 -10.21 20.95 -2.64
N ILE A 43 -10.77 19.83 -3.08
CA ILE A 43 -12.19 19.48 -2.90
C ILE A 43 -12.57 19.54 -1.43
N ALA A 44 -11.79 18.88 -0.56
CA ALA A 44 -12.08 18.87 0.87
C ALA A 44 -12.04 20.26 1.51
N ALA A 45 -11.14 21.14 1.07
CA ALA A 45 -11.04 22.50 1.59
C ALA A 45 -12.22 23.41 1.19
N ASP A 46 -12.95 23.04 0.14
CA ASP A 46 -14.11 23.79 -0.36
C ASP A 46 -15.44 23.28 0.24
N ILE A 47 -15.43 22.22 1.05
CA ILE A 47 -16.62 21.71 1.76
C ILE A 47 -16.83 22.51 3.05
N ASP A 48 -18.03 23.08 3.21
CA ASP A 48 -18.48 23.68 4.47
C ASP A 48 -18.98 22.58 5.42
N GLY A 49 -18.05 21.84 6.03
CA GLY A 49 -18.37 20.66 6.83
C GLY A 49 -17.19 19.75 7.16
N ASP A 50 -17.51 18.59 7.74
CA ASP A 50 -16.53 17.59 8.15
C ASP A 50 -16.19 16.65 6.99
N VAL A 51 -14.90 16.56 6.63
CA VAL A 51 -14.42 15.64 5.58
C VAL A 51 -13.59 14.51 6.22
N ALA A 52 -14.02 13.27 6.01
CA ALA A 52 -13.30 12.08 6.47
C ALA A 52 -12.41 11.51 5.37
N PHE A 53 -11.09 11.54 5.56
CA PHE A 53 -10.15 10.86 4.68
C PHE A 53 -9.91 9.41 5.11
N ALA A 54 -9.90 8.48 4.17
CA ALA A 54 -9.49 7.11 4.43
C ALA A 54 -8.77 6.46 3.24
N ALA A 55 -8.09 5.35 3.51
CA ALA A 55 -7.47 4.51 2.49
C ALA A 55 -7.61 3.02 2.85
N PHE A 56 -7.35 2.13 1.90
CA PHE A 56 -7.44 0.69 2.16
C PHE A 56 -6.42 0.20 3.21
N THR A 57 -5.15 0.62 3.08
CA THR A 57 -4.06 0.21 3.99
C THR A 57 -3.66 1.30 4.96
N GLY A 58 -3.14 0.90 6.13
CA GLY A 58 -2.60 1.85 7.12
C GLY A 58 -1.44 2.67 6.58
N LYS A 59 -0.65 2.08 5.67
CA LYS A 59 0.45 2.76 5.00
C LYS A 59 -0.04 3.82 4.01
N ALA A 60 -1.03 3.50 3.18
CA ALA A 60 -1.66 4.47 2.29
C ALA A 60 -2.27 5.63 3.10
N ALA A 61 -2.95 5.34 4.21
CA ALA A 61 -3.49 6.35 5.11
C ALA A 61 -2.38 7.24 5.71
N HIS A 62 -1.22 6.66 6.06
CA HIS A 62 -0.06 7.45 6.51
C HIS A 62 0.49 8.38 5.42
N VAL A 63 0.62 7.89 4.18
CA VAL A 63 1.02 8.71 3.02
C VAL A 63 0.00 9.83 2.75
N LEU A 64 -1.28 9.55 2.94
CA LEU A 64 -2.35 10.54 2.78
C LEU A 64 -2.21 11.66 3.83
N ARG A 65 -1.93 11.30 5.10
CA ARG A 65 -1.63 12.27 6.16
C ARG A 65 -0.40 13.12 5.87
N SER A 66 0.69 12.52 5.38
CA SER A 66 1.92 13.28 5.06
C SER A 66 1.73 14.27 3.90
N LYS A 67 0.72 14.05 3.05
CA LYS A 67 0.31 14.98 1.99
C LYS A 67 -0.63 16.09 2.48
N GLY A 68 -0.97 16.14 3.77
CA GLY A 68 -1.81 17.17 4.38
C GLY A 68 -3.30 16.82 4.48
N CYS A 69 -3.67 15.54 4.30
CA CYS A 69 -5.01 15.07 4.63
C CYS A 69 -5.04 14.66 6.11
N GLU A 70 -5.22 15.63 7.00
CA GLU A 70 -5.20 15.39 8.45
C GLU A 70 -6.27 14.37 8.88
N GLY A 71 -5.96 13.60 9.92
CA GLY A 71 -6.89 12.60 10.45
C GLY A 71 -7.11 11.35 9.58
N ALA A 72 -6.50 11.26 8.38
CA ALA A 72 -6.79 10.15 7.47
C ALA A 72 -6.55 8.78 8.11
N GLY A 73 -7.51 7.85 8.00
CA GLY A 73 -7.48 6.52 8.62
C GLY A 73 -7.56 5.38 7.61
N THR A 74 -7.69 4.14 8.08
CA THR A 74 -8.11 3.04 7.18
C THR A 74 -9.62 3.01 7.07
N ILE A 75 -10.17 2.54 5.94
CA ILE A 75 -11.62 2.34 5.78
C ILE A 75 -12.15 1.46 6.93
N HIS A 76 -11.44 0.37 7.24
CA HIS A 76 -11.79 -0.50 8.36
C HIS A 76 -11.89 0.24 9.71
N SER A 77 -10.94 1.14 9.99
CA SER A 77 -10.98 1.93 11.23
C SER A 77 -12.04 3.01 11.23
N LEU A 78 -12.46 3.45 10.04
CA LEU A 78 -13.49 4.45 9.85
C LEU A 78 -14.87 3.83 10.07
N ILE A 79 -15.15 2.64 9.53
CA ILE A 79 -16.51 2.08 9.51
C ILE A 79 -16.77 0.96 10.51
N TYR A 80 -15.74 0.27 11.04
CA TYR A 80 -15.93 -0.84 11.97
C TYR A 80 -15.48 -0.53 13.39
N ARG A 81 -16.11 -1.23 14.34
CA ARG A 81 -15.64 -1.39 15.72
C ARG A 81 -15.44 -2.89 16.03
N PRO A 82 -14.44 -3.24 16.85
CA PRO A 82 -14.30 -4.61 17.31
C PRO A 82 -15.52 -5.00 18.15
N ARG A 83 -16.07 -6.18 17.90
CA ARG A 83 -17.11 -6.80 18.72
C ARG A 83 -16.47 -7.95 19.49
N ALA A 84 -16.75 -8.04 20.79
CA ALA A 84 -16.39 -9.23 21.55
C ALA A 84 -17.23 -10.40 21.00
N GLY A 85 -16.58 -11.34 20.33
CA GLY A 85 -17.18 -12.62 20.00
C GLY A 85 -16.97 -13.58 21.17
N ASP A 86 -18.05 -14.23 21.60
CA ASP A 86 -17.98 -15.40 22.46
C ASP A 86 -17.47 -16.56 21.58
N ASP A 87 -16.23 -17.00 21.78
CA ASP A 87 -15.64 -18.22 21.22
C ASP A 87 -15.48 -18.39 19.69
N GLU A 88 -15.45 -17.32 18.87
CA GLU A 88 -15.13 -17.46 17.44
C GLU A 88 -13.64 -17.35 17.08
N GLU A 89 -13.22 -18.18 16.10
CA GLU A 89 -11.85 -18.33 15.57
C GLU A 89 -11.30 -17.07 14.85
N GLN A 90 -12.12 -16.02 14.66
CA GLN A 90 -11.72 -14.75 14.05
C GLN A 90 -12.31 -13.55 14.81
N PRO A 91 -11.62 -12.39 14.84
CA PRO A 91 -12.18 -11.20 15.44
C PRO A 91 -13.40 -10.74 14.62
N VAL A 92 -14.57 -10.77 15.23
CA VAL A 92 -15.80 -10.27 14.60
C VAL A 92 -15.78 -8.75 14.65
N PHE A 93 -15.88 -8.12 13.48
CA PHE A 93 -16.08 -6.70 13.35
C PHE A 93 -17.57 -6.41 13.14
N ALA A 94 -18.05 -5.35 13.76
CA ALA A 94 -19.40 -4.85 13.53
C ALA A 94 -19.33 -3.42 13.00
N ILE A 95 -20.26 -3.07 12.12
CA ILE A 95 -20.40 -1.71 11.61
C ILE A 95 -20.60 -0.75 12.80
N ASN A 96 -19.85 0.34 12.79
CA ASN A 96 -19.89 1.39 13.78
C ASN A 96 -20.71 2.58 13.25
N HIS A 97 -22.03 2.50 13.40
CA HIS A 97 -22.97 3.54 12.95
C HIS A 97 -22.76 4.92 13.61
N GLU A 98 -21.99 5.02 14.68
CA GLU A 98 -21.68 6.27 15.38
C GLU A 98 -20.27 6.83 15.04
N SER A 99 -19.60 6.21 14.06
CA SER A 99 -18.25 6.60 13.63
C SER A 99 -18.20 7.97 12.95
N ALA A 100 -16.99 8.44 12.63
CA ALA A 100 -16.81 9.65 11.83
C ALA A 100 -17.46 9.53 10.43
N ALA A 101 -17.67 8.31 9.91
CA ALA A 101 -18.32 8.11 8.62
C ALA A 101 -19.76 8.65 8.58
N SER A 102 -20.55 8.44 9.66
CA SER A 102 -21.95 8.90 9.72
C SER A 102 -22.09 10.38 10.05
N LYS A 103 -21.00 11.05 10.43
CA LYS A 103 -20.98 12.47 10.84
C LYS A 103 -20.37 13.38 9.79
N ALA A 104 -19.56 12.83 8.90
CA ALA A 104 -18.93 13.57 7.82
C ALA A 104 -19.96 13.98 6.76
N ASP A 105 -19.70 15.12 6.13
CA ASP A 105 -20.44 15.61 4.97
C ASP A 105 -19.88 15.03 3.66
N LEU A 106 -18.61 14.59 3.69
CA LEU A 106 -17.95 13.91 2.59
C LEU A 106 -16.93 12.90 3.11
N ILE A 107 -16.93 11.69 2.54
CA ILE A 107 -15.86 10.72 2.72
C ILE A 107 -14.99 10.69 1.46
N ILE A 108 -13.67 10.82 1.63
CA ILE A 108 -12.70 10.71 0.53
C ILE A 108 -11.84 9.48 0.73
N ILE A 109 -11.89 8.55 -0.21
CA ILE A 109 -11.12 7.30 -0.19
C ILE A 109 -9.99 7.35 -1.22
N ASP A 110 -8.74 7.21 -0.78
CA ASP A 110 -7.58 7.02 -1.67
C ASP A 110 -7.20 5.54 -1.80
N GLU A 111 -6.54 5.18 -2.91
CA GLU A 111 -6.15 3.81 -3.27
C GLU A 111 -7.34 2.82 -3.20
N CYS A 112 -8.47 3.18 -3.84
CA CYS A 112 -9.70 2.39 -3.78
C CYS A 112 -9.65 1.07 -4.57
N SER A 113 -8.56 0.78 -5.28
CA SER A 113 -8.42 -0.43 -6.12
C SER A 113 -8.41 -1.73 -5.32
N MET A 114 -8.16 -1.64 -4.01
CA MET A 114 -8.11 -2.80 -3.11
C MET A 114 -9.40 -3.03 -2.32
N VAL A 115 -10.42 -2.21 -2.52
CA VAL A 115 -11.71 -2.34 -1.83
C VAL A 115 -12.53 -3.45 -2.48
N ASP A 116 -12.90 -4.45 -1.69
CA ASP A 116 -13.79 -5.54 -2.10
C ASP A 116 -15.28 -5.17 -1.95
N GLU A 117 -16.15 -6.08 -2.39
CA GLU A 117 -17.59 -5.86 -2.44
C GLU A 117 -18.25 -5.66 -1.07
N GLU A 118 -17.81 -6.42 -0.06
CA GLU A 118 -18.34 -6.32 1.30
C GLU A 118 -17.98 -4.96 1.93
N LEU A 119 -16.69 -4.61 1.90
CA LEU A 119 -16.20 -3.35 2.47
C LEU A 119 -16.81 -2.14 1.75
N GLY A 120 -16.98 -2.24 0.43
CA GLY A 120 -17.61 -1.21 -0.38
C GLY A 120 -19.08 -0.97 -0.03
N ARG A 121 -19.87 -2.05 0.09
CA ARG A 121 -21.29 -1.96 0.49
C ARG A 121 -21.44 -1.41 1.92
N ASP A 122 -20.61 -1.87 2.85
CA ASP A 122 -20.64 -1.41 4.23
C ASP A 122 -20.28 0.08 4.34
N LEU A 123 -19.32 0.55 3.55
CA LEU A 123 -18.98 1.98 3.48
C LEU A 123 -20.16 2.82 2.96
N LEU A 124 -20.82 2.39 1.88
CA LEU A 124 -21.95 3.12 1.32
C LEU A 124 -23.21 3.07 2.21
N SER A 125 -23.31 2.09 3.14
CA SER A 125 -24.44 1.96 4.06
C SER A 125 -24.61 3.15 5.03
N PHE A 126 -23.58 3.98 5.17
CA PHE A 126 -23.61 5.20 6.01
C PHE A 126 -24.44 6.33 5.39
N GLY A 127 -24.75 6.28 4.10
CA GLY A 127 -25.51 7.32 3.40
C GLY A 127 -24.75 8.63 3.13
N THR A 128 -23.53 8.75 3.65
CA THR A 128 -22.63 9.88 3.38
C THR A 128 -22.07 9.80 1.95
N PRO A 129 -22.03 10.91 1.19
CA PRO A 129 -21.38 10.94 -0.13
C PRO A 129 -19.92 10.46 -0.06
N VAL A 130 -19.54 9.58 -1.00
CA VAL A 130 -18.19 9.00 -1.06
C VAL A 130 -17.49 9.37 -2.36
N LEU A 131 -16.43 10.17 -2.28
CA LEU A 131 -15.50 10.40 -3.37
C LEU A 131 -14.39 9.35 -3.32
N VAL A 132 -14.27 8.53 -4.35
CA VAL A 132 -13.22 7.51 -4.46
C VAL A 132 -12.16 7.91 -5.48
N LEU A 133 -10.90 7.81 -5.06
CA LEU A 133 -9.71 8.04 -5.87
C LEU A 133 -9.07 6.69 -6.18
N GLY A 134 -8.92 6.43 -7.47
CA GLY A 134 -8.44 5.14 -7.97
C GLY A 134 -7.48 5.29 -9.12
N ASP A 135 -6.72 4.22 -9.37
CA ASP A 135 -5.92 4.07 -10.56
C ASP A 135 -6.30 2.74 -11.23
N PRO A 136 -7.04 2.76 -12.37
CA PRO A 136 -7.54 1.54 -13.00
C PRO A 136 -6.42 0.68 -13.61
N ALA A 137 -5.20 1.22 -13.73
CA ALA A 137 -4.03 0.48 -14.19
C ALA A 137 -3.31 -0.26 -13.04
N GLN A 138 -3.66 0.00 -11.78
CA GLN A 138 -3.12 -0.76 -10.65
C GLN A 138 -3.78 -2.15 -10.51
N LEU A 139 -3.13 -3.03 -9.74
CA LEU A 139 -3.65 -4.36 -9.43
C LEU A 139 -4.99 -4.27 -8.65
N PRO A 140 -5.97 -5.13 -9.00
CA PRO A 140 -7.20 -5.30 -8.23
C PRO A 140 -6.92 -6.09 -6.94
N PRO A 141 -7.94 -6.31 -6.07
CA PRO A 141 -7.80 -7.15 -4.90
C PRO A 141 -7.39 -8.59 -5.29
N VAL A 142 -6.70 -9.29 -4.39
CA VAL A 142 -6.20 -10.66 -4.62
C VAL A 142 -7.35 -11.67 -4.79
N LYS A 143 -8.51 -11.40 -4.21
CA LYS A 143 -9.72 -12.20 -4.32
C LYS A 143 -10.89 -11.28 -4.70
N GLY A 144 -11.70 -11.74 -5.66
CA GLY A 144 -12.85 -10.98 -6.14
C GLY A 144 -12.46 -9.78 -7.02
N GLY A 145 -13.46 -8.96 -7.30
CA GLY A 145 -13.33 -7.72 -8.06
C GLY A 145 -13.10 -6.50 -7.17
N GLY A 146 -12.57 -5.42 -7.75
CA GLY A 146 -12.49 -4.14 -7.07
C GLY A 146 -13.83 -3.42 -7.12
N PHE A 147 -14.51 -3.26 -5.98
CA PHE A 147 -15.89 -2.75 -5.90
C PHE A 147 -16.10 -1.42 -6.64
N PHE A 148 -15.13 -0.50 -6.50
CA PHE A 148 -15.18 0.79 -7.18
C PHE A 148 -14.59 0.74 -8.59
N THR A 149 -13.49 0.02 -8.78
CA THR A 149 -12.67 0.06 -10.01
C THR A 149 -13.18 -0.82 -11.14
N GLU A 150 -14.17 -1.68 -10.90
CA GLU A 150 -14.86 -2.43 -11.96
C GLU A 150 -15.96 -1.63 -12.66
N GLN A 151 -16.28 -0.44 -12.16
CA GLN A 151 -17.20 0.49 -12.81
C GLN A 151 -16.43 1.61 -13.52
N GLU A 152 -17.05 2.19 -14.54
CA GLU A 152 -16.46 3.32 -15.26
C GLU A 152 -16.29 4.54 -14.32
N PRO A 153 -15.18 5.29 -14.45
CA PRO A 153 -15.02 6.52 -13.70
C PRO A 153 -15.98 7.61 -14.16
N ASP A 154 -16.49 8.38 -13.21
CA ASP A 154 -17.23 9.62 -13.46
C ASP A 154 -16.28 10.72 -14.00
N SER A 155 -15.00 10.66 -13.61
CA SER A 155 -13.95 11.51 -14.19
C SER A 155 -12.62 10.76 -14.26
N MET A 156 -11.94 10.83 -15.41
CA MET A 156 -10.66 10.19 -15.64
C MET A 156 -9.57 11.22 -15.95
N LEU A 157 -8.59 11.33 -15.05
CA LEU A 157 -7.39 12.14 -15.24
C LEU A 157 -6.34 11.32 -16.00
N THR A 158 -6.02 11.74 -17.22
CA THR A 158 -5.04 11.08 -18.08
C THR A 158 -3.78 11.92 -18.30
N GLU A 159 -3.88 13.23 -18.15
CA GLU A 159 -2.77 14.17 -18.32
C GLU A 159 -1.83 14.13 -17.12
N VAL A 160 -0.58 13.73 -17.36
CA VAL A 160 0.49 13.79 -16.35
C VAL A 160 1.11 15.17 -16.37
N HIS A 161 1.30 15.75 -15.18
CA HIS A 161 1.89 17.09 -15.01
C HIS A 161 3.23 17.19 -15.73
N ARG A 162 3.53 18.34 -16.35
CA ARG A 162 4.76 18.54 -17.14
C ARG A 162 6.04 18.21 -16.35
N GLN A 163 6.09 18.53 -15.07
CA GLN A 163 7.23 18.19 -14.19
C GLN A 163 7.40 16.67 -13.96
N ALA A 164 6.34 15.89 -14.16
CA ALA A 164 6.34 14.44 -14.04
C ALA A 164 6.55 13.72 -15.39
N GLN A 165 6.48 14.42 -16.54
CA GLN A 165 6.76 13.82 -17.85
C GLN A 165 8.25 13.50 -18.04
N ASP A 166 9.14 14.29 -17.47
CA ASP A 166 10.58 14.03 -17.50
C ASP A 166 10.98 12.89 -16.54
N ASN A 167 10.08 12.49 -15.63
CA ASN A 167 10.34 11.40 -14.70
C ASN A 167 10.37 10.05 -15.45
N PRO A 168 11.50 9.32 -15.41
CA PRO A 168 11.63 8.06 -16.13
C PRO A 168 10.65 6.98 -15.67
N ILE A 169 10.29 6.96 -14.38
CA ILE A 169 9.32 6.00 -13.83
C ILE A 169 7.94 6.21 -14.47
N ILE A 170 7.54 7.47 -14.66
CA ILE A 170 6.28 7.80 -15.31
C ILE A 170 6.31 7.35 -16.77
N ARG A 171 7.37 7.65 -17.52
CA ARG A 171 7.51 7.21 -18.93
C ARG A 171 7.47 5.70 -19.07
N LEU A 172 8.20 4.97 -18.22
CA LEU A 172 8.15 3.50 -18.17
C LEU A 172 6.74 3.00 -17.86
N SER A 173 6.04 3.63 -16.90
CA SER A 173 4.67 3.25 -16.54
C SER A 173 3.67 3.52 -17.69
N MET A 174 3.89 4.56 -18.49
CA MET A 174 3.10 4.87 -19.68
C MET A 174 3.32 3.83 -20.78
N ALA A 175 4.59 3.45 -21.03
CA ALA A 175 4.93 2.41 -22.00
C ALA A 175 4.24 1.08 -21.65
N VAL A 176 4.31 0.64 -20.38
CA VAL A 176 3.61 -0.56 -19.91
C VAL A 176 2.11 -0.51 -20.17
N ARG A 177 1.49 0.64 -19.90
CA ARG A 177 0.05 0.83 -20.13
C ARG A 177 -0.33 0.83 -21.60
N ALA A 178 0.54 1.32 -22.47
CA ALA A 178 0.36 1.30 -23.91
C ALA A 178 0.62 -0.10 -24.53
N GLY A 179 1.07 -1.07 -23.72
CA GLY A 179 1.51 -2.38 -24.21
C GLY A 179 2.85 -2.32 -24.95
N GLU A 180 3.59 -1.22 -24.79
CA GLU A 180 4.89 -1.03 -25.42
C GLU A 180 5.99 -1.79 -24.65
N PRO A 181 6.97 -2.37 -25.36
CA PRO A 181 8.08 -3.06 -24.72
C PRO A 181 8.96 -2.06 -23.95
N ILE A 182 9.36 -2.42 -22.74
CA ILE A 182 10.41 -1.71 -22.02
C ILE A 182 11.78 -2.20 -22.49
N GLU A 183 12.55 -1.33 -23.13
CA GLU A 183 13.90 -1.62 -23.61
C GLU A 183 14.93 -1.70 -22.48
N TYR A 184 15.92 -2.58 -22.64
CA TYR A 184 17.09 -2.65 -21.76
C TYR A 184 17.93 -1.38 -21.89
N GLY A 185 18.58 -0.98 -20.80
CA GLY A 185 19.46 0.18 -20.74
C GLY A 185 19.04 1.21 -19.69
N GLU A 186 19.66 2.39 -19.80
CA GLU A 186 19.45 3.52 -18.89
C GLU A 186 18.23 4.35 -19.33
N HIS A 187 17.41 4.69 -18.35
CA HIS A 187 16.20 5.51 -18.45
C HIS A 187 16.34 6.64 -17.42
N GLY A 188 17.22 7.61 -17.68
CA GLY A 188 17.56 8.64 -16.70
C GLY A 188 18.30 8.05 -15.49
N GLU A 189 17.78 8.23 -14.28
CA GLU A 189 18.32 7.59 -13.06
C GLU A 189 17.79 6.15 -12.84
N SER A 190 16.86 5.71 -13.68
CA SER A 190 16.29 4.36 -13.65
C SER A 190 16.92 3.51 -14.74
N ARG A 191 16.84 2.19 -14.63
CA ARG A 191 17.43 1.27 -15.62
C ARG A 191 16.68 -0.04 -15.71
N VAL A 192 16.82 -0.68 -16.86
CA VAL A 192 16.28 -1.99 -17.17
C VAL A 192 17.44 -2.90 -17.52
N ILE A 193 17.66 -3.92 -16.71
CA ILE A 193 18.83 -4.80 -16.80
C ILE A 193 18.41 -6.26 -16.85
N SER A 194 19.28 -7.11 -17.37
CA SER A 194 19.08 -8.56 -17.29
C SER A 194 19.42 -9.09 -15.90
N ARG A 195 18.91 -10.28 -15.57
CA ARG A 195 19.30 -11.03 -14.36
C ARG A 195 20.81 -11.31 -14.22
N ARG A 196 21.61 -11.16 -15.27
CA ARG A 196 23.07 -11.36 -15.21
C ARG A 196 23.84 -10.12 -14.76
N GLU A 197 23.22 -8.97 -14.87
CA GLU A 197 23.83 -7.67 -14.57
C GLU A 197 23.54 -7.20 -13.14
N ILE A 198 22.54 -7.79 -12.46
CA ILE A 198 22.23 -7.45 -11.07
C ILE A 198 23.28 -8.06 -10.14
N ASP A 199 23.85 -7.23 -9.27
CA ASP A 199 24.81 -7.64 -8.25
C ASP A 199 24.30 -7.45 -6.81
N ALA A 200 25.08 -7.96 -5.85
CA ALA A 200 24.76 -7.85 -4.43
C ALA A 200 24.76 -6.40 -3.93
N ALA A 201 25.61 -5.53 -4.47
CA ALA A 201 25.72 -4.14 -4.04
C ALA A 201 24.45 -3.37 -4.40
N GLN A 202 23.92 -3.56 -5.61
CA GLN A 202 22.67 -2.97 -6.05
C GLN A 202 21.48 -3.42 -5.20
N ILE A 203 21.43 -4.70 -4.84
CA ILE A 203 20.36 -5.25 -3.98
C ILE A 203 20.44 -4.69 -2.56
N LEU A 204 21.64 -4.61 -1.99
CA LEU A 204 21.84 -4.10 -0.63
C LEU A 204 21.68 -2.58 -0.51
N ALA A 205 21.87 -1.85 -1.61
CA ALA A 205 21.67 -0.40 -1.69
C ALA A 205 20.21 0.00 -2.01
N ALA A 206 19.36 -0.95 -2.39
CA ALA A 206 17.94 -0.70 -2.61
C ALA A 206 17.23 -0.46 -1.28
N ASP A 207 16.37 0.55 -1.23
CA ASP A 207 15.49 0.77 -0.07
C ASP A 207 14.50 -0.38 0.03
N GLN A 208 14.06 -0.90 -1.12
CA GLN A 208 13.15 -2.03 -1.19
C GLN A 208 13.39 -2.88 -2.43
N VAL A 209 13.25 -4.20 -2.26
CA VAL A 209 13.15 -5.17 -3.36
C VAL A 209 11.70 -5.61 -3.51
N LEU A 210 11.17 -5.57 -4.73
CA LEU A 210 9.85 -6.08 -5.08
C LEU A 210 9.93 -7.29 -6.00
N VAL A 211 9.07 -8.26 -5.72
CA VAL A 211 8.94 -9.53 -6.45
C VAL A 211 7.47 -9.88 -6.66
N GLY A 212 7.17 -10.93 -7.43
CA GLY A 212 5.80 -11.35 -7.72
C GLY A 212 5.22 -12.23 -6.63
N THR A 213 5.87 -13.36 -6.35
CA THR A 213 5.27 -14.44 -5.54
C THR A 213 5.78 -14.48 -4.10
N ASN A 214 4.99 -15.08 -3.18
CA ASN A 214 5.46 -15.33 -1.81
C ASN A 214 6.66 -16.30 -1.75
N LYS A 215 6.73 -17.25 -2.68
CA LYS A 215 7.88 -18.16 -2.82
C LYS A 215 9.15 -17.38 -3.14
N THR A 216 9.10 -16.51 -4.15
CA THR A 216 10.20 -15.62 -4.49
C THR A 216 10.54 -14.68 -3.34
N ARG A 217 9.53 -14.12 -2.67
CA ARG A 217 9.71 -13.23 -1.52
C ARG A 217 10.53 -13.89 -0.40
N ARG A 218 10.17 -15.13 -0.02
CA ARG A 218 10.91 -15.91 0.99
C ARG A 218 12.36 -16.17 0.55
N LEU A 219 12.55 -16.60 -0.70
CA LEU A 219 13.87 -16.85 -1.28
C LEU A 219 14.76 -15.60 -1.24
N TYR A 220 14.27 -14.46 -1.71
CA TYR A 220 15.06 -13.22 -1.74
C TYR A 220 15.31 -12.66 -0.35
N ASN A 221 14.37 -12.75 0.58
CA ASN A 221 14.61 -12.39 1.98
C ASN A 221 15.75 -13.22 2.58
N GLN A 222 15.75 -14.54 2.39
CA GLN A 222 16.84 -15.39 2.84
C GLN A 222 18.17 -15.00 2.15
N ARG A 223 18.16 -14.82 0.83
CA ARG A 223 19.38 -14.47 0.08
C ARG A 223 19.98 -13.13 0.50
N ILE A 224 19.15 -12.12 0.72
CA ILE A 224 19.61 -10.79 1.18
C ILE A 224 20.21 -10.89 2.58
N ARG A 225 19.65 -11.74 3.44
CA ARG A 225 20.23 -12.02 4.78
C ARG A 225 21.57 -12.72 4.68
N GLU A 226 21.71 -13.73 3.81
CA GLU A 226 23.00 -14.37 3.54
C GLU A 226 24.06 -13.37 3.05
N LEU A 227 23.69 -12.46 2.15
CA LEU A 227 24.58 -11.39 1.67
C LEU A 227 25.02 -10.43 2.79
N LYS A 228 24.20 -10.29 3.84
CA LYS A 228 24.52 -9.53 5.06
C LYS A 228 25.27 -10.37 6.12
N GLY A 229 25.62 -11.62 5.82
CA GLY A 229 26.27 -12.54 6.76
C GLY A 229 25.33 -13.13 7.83
N LEU A 230 24.02 -12.99 7.66
CA LEU A 230 23.00 -13.47 8.60
C LEU A 230 22.50 -14.85 8.14
N LEU A 231 23.14 -15.90 8.65
CA LEU A 231 22.88 -17.29 8.25
C LEU A 231 21.79 -17.99 9.08
N SER A 232 21.49 -17.46 10.27
CA SER A 232 20.44 -18.01 11.12
C SER A 232 19.06 -17.71 10.53
N PRO A 233 18.09 -18.64 10.55
CA PRO A 233 16.71 -18.37 10.14
C PRO A 233 15.99 -17.39 11.09
N MET A 234 16.52 -17.18 12.30
CA MET A 234 15.96 -16.27 13.29
C MET A 234 16.43 -14.83 13.09
N PRO A 235 15.61 -13.82 13.43
CA PRO A 235 15.96 -12.42 13.25
C PRO A 235 17.15 -12.00 14.12
N ALA A 236 17.98 -11.12 13.57
CA ALA A 236 19.13 -10.50 14.23
C ALA A 236 18.95 -8.98 14.36
N VAL A 237 19.76 -8.32 15.19
CA VAL A 237 19.82 -6.85 15.22
C VAL A 237 20.22 -6.34 13.83
N GLY A 238 19.51 -5.34 13.34
CA GLY A 238 19.65 -4.80 11.99
C GLY A 238 18.77 -5.50 10.95
N ASP A 239 18.06 -6.58 11.28
CA ASP A 239 17.14 -7.20 10.33
C ASP A 239 15.97 -6.28 9.98
N LYS A 240 15.68 -6.17 8.68
CA LYS A 240 14.49 -5.50 8.17
C LYS A 240 13.30 -6.46 8.19
N LEU A 241 12.24 -6.07 8.89
CA LEU A 241 11.00 -6.81 9.04
C LEU A 241 9.83 -6.04 8.41
N VAL A 242 8.77 -6.77 8.07
CA VAL A 242 7.47 -6.23 7.68
C VAL A 242 6.41 -6.69 8.67
N CYS A 243 5.58 -5.75 9.12
CA CYS A 243 4.45 -6.06 9.98
C CYS A 243 3.28 -6.59 9.14
N LEU A 244 2.69 -7.70 9.54
CA LEU A 244 1.63 -8.39 8.81
C LEU A 244 0.23 -8.10 9.36
N ARG A 245 0.14 -7.44 10.52
CA ARG A 245 -1.12 -7.17 11.21
C ARG A 245 -1.08 -5.83 11.94
N ASN A 246 -2.18 -5.08 11.87
CA ASN A 246 -2.31 -3.84 12.62
C ASN A 246 -2.35 -4.09 14.14
N ASP A 247 -1.69 -3.24 14.92
CA ASP A 247 -1.84 -3.13 16.37
C ASP A 247 -1.88 -1.65 16.75
N LYS A 248 -3.08 -1.14 17.09
CA LYS A 248 -3.29 0.28 17.40
C LYS A 248 -2.58 0.70 18.70
N GLN A 249 -2.46 -0.18 19.69
CA GLN A 249 -1.84 0.16 20.98
C GLN A 249 -0.33 0.36 20.82
N LYS A 250 0.28 -0.44 19.94
CA LYS A 250 1.70 -0.36 19.61
C LYS A 250 2.03 0.54 18.43
N GLY A 251 1.01 1.05 17.72
CA GLY A 251 1.18 1.85 16.51
C GLY A 251 1.69 1.05 15.31
N LEU A 252 1.49 -0.27 15.28
CA LEU A 252 1.92 -1.13 14.18
C LEU A 252 0.89 -1.10 13.05
N LEU A 253 1.38 -0.93 11.83
CA LEU A 253 0.58 -0.91 10.60
C LEU A 253 0.98 -2.07 9.70
N ASN A 254 -0.01 -2.80 9.19
CA ASN A 254 0.19 -3.86 8.20
C ASN A 254 0.85 -3.28 6.94
N GLY A 255 1.91 -3.93 6.46
CA GLY A 255 2.78 -3.47 5.38
C GLY A 255 3.86 -2.48 5.84
N GLY A 256 3.81 -1.99 7.08
CA GLY A 256 4.86 -1.14 7.64
C GLY A 256 6.18 -1.89 7.78
N THR A 257 7.28 -1.25 7.43
CA THR A 257 8.64 -1.79 7.52
C THR A 257 9.36 -1.29 8.77
N TRP A 258 10.13 -2.19 9.37
CA TRP A 258 10.74 -2.00 10.68
C TRP A 258 12.14 -2.59 10.72
N VAL A 259 13.02 -2.01 11.53
CA VAL A 259 14.39 -2.51 11.75
C VAL A 259 14.52 -3.02 13.18
N VAL A 260 15.05 -4.23 13.35
CA VAL A 260 15.34 -4.78 14.69
C VAL A 260 16.47 -3.99 15.33
N SER A 261 16.20 -3.40 16.48
CA SER A 261 17.16 -2.63 17.27
C SER A 261 17.73 -3.40 18.46
N GLU A 262 16.97 -4.34 19.03
CA GLU A 262 17.39 -5.12 20.18
C GLU A 262 16.71 -6.49 20.19
N LEU A 263 17.41 -7.51 20.69
CA LEU A 263 16.87 -8.83 20.99
C LEU A 263 16.86 -9.04 22.51
N ALA A 264 15.72 -9.46 23.06
CA ALA A 264 15.61 -9.85 24.46
C ALA A 264 15.48 -11.36 24.60
N ALA A 265 15.80 -11.89 25.79
CA ALA A 265 15.63 -13.31 26.07
C ALA A 265 14.19 -13.76 25.73
N PRO A 266 13.99 -14.89 25.03
CA PRO A 266 12.67 -15.35 24.64
C PRO A 266 11.77 -15.57 25.88
N ARG A 267 10.46 -15.44 25.70
CA ARG A 267 9.48 -15.72 26.76
C ARG A 267 8.48 -16.75 26.24
N LYS A 268 8.40 -17.90 26.91
CA LYS A 268 7.69 -19.08 26.39
C LYS A 268 8.26 -19.44 25.00
N SER A 269 7.42 -19.66 24.01
CA SER A 269 7.78 -19.92 22.61
C SER A 269 7.93 -18.65 21.75
N LEU A 270 7.88 -17.45 22.33
CA LEU A 270 7.91 -16.19 21.57
C LEU A 270 9.28 -15.51 21.60
N LEU A 271 9.71 -15.04 20.44
CA LEU A 271 10.83 -14.12 20.29
C LEU A 271 10.42 -12.74 20.81
N ARG A 272 11.33 -12.06 21.52
CA ARG A 272 11.11 -10.69 21.99
C ARG A 272 12.09 -9.75 21.31
N LEU A 273 11.55 -8.82 20.54
CA LEU A 273 12.31 -7.87 19.73
C LEU A 273 11.94 -6.45 20.13
N ALA A 274 12.89 -5.52 20.05
CA ALA A 274 12.59 -4.10 19.96
C ALA A 274 12.82 -3.64 18.53
N VAL A 275 11.79 -3.10 17.89
CA VAL A 275 11.83 -2.67 16.49
C VAL A 275 11.62 -1.16 16.36
N LYS A 276 12.30 -0.53 15.40
CA LYS A 276 12.11 0.89 15.06
C LYS A 276 11.51 1.01 13.66
N PRO A 277 10.65 2.02 13.40
CA PRO A 277 10.19 2.30 12.05
C PRO A 277 11.40 2.53 11.12
N GLU A 278 11.37 1.97 9.91
CA GLU A 278 12.46 2.18 8.95
C GLU A 278 12.56 3.65 8.51
N GLU A 279 11.41 4.30 8.29
CA GLU A 279 11.33 5.68 7.81
C GLU A 279 11.63 6.75 8.88
N ASP A 280 11.62 6.35 10.15
CA ASP A 280 11.94 7.23 11.28
C ASP A 280 12.88 6.52 12.26
N ALA A 281 14.18 6.57 11.94
CA ALA A 281 15.23 6.01 12.77
C ALA A 281 15.35 6.67 14.16
N THR A 282 14.79 7.88 14.32
CA THR A 282 14.69 8.60 15.60
C THR A 282 13.46 8.19 16.40
N GLY A 283 12.55 7.44 15.78
CA GLY A 283 11.35 6.91 16.38
C GLY A 283 11.63 6.03 17.60
N LYS A 284 10.66 6.03 18.53
CA LYS A 284 10.72 5.19 19.72
C LYS A 284 10.68 3.71 19.32
N ALA A 285 11.57 2.92 19.93
CA ALA A 285 11.55 1.48 19.74
C ALA A 285 10.26 0.88 20.33
N VAL A 286 9.60 0.03 19.54
CA VAL A 286 8.39 -0.69 19.92
C VAL A 286 8.77 -2.12 20.27
N LYS A 287 8.33 -2.59 21.44
CA LYS A 287 8.56 -3.97 21.89
C LYS A 287 7.51 -4.88 21.27
N VAL A 288 7.96 -5.91 20.56
CA VAL A 288 7.10 -6.90 19.89
C VAL A 288 7.45 -8.32 20.33
N SER A 289 6.45 -9.18 20.37
CA SER A 289 6.58 -10.60 20.71
C SER A 289 6.10 -11.46 19.55
N VAL A 290 7.03 -12.07 18.80
CA VAL A 290 6.74 -12.72 17.51
C VAL A 290 6.95 -14.23 17.62
N HIS A 291 6.07 -15.01 17.01
CA HIS A 291 6.25 -16.45 16.94
C HIS A 291 7.34 -16.82 15.89
N PRO A 292 8.35 -17.66 16.22
CA PRO A 292 9.43 -18.04 15.31
C PRO A 292 8.98 -18.53 13.93
N ASN A 293 7.87 -19.28 13.89
CA ASN A 293 7.32 -19.84 12.64
C ASN A 293 6.99 -18.79 11.56
N PHE A 294 6.79 -17.51 11.90
CA PHE A 294 6.67 -16.48 10.87
C PHE A 294 7.96 -16.30 10.05
N PHE A 295 9.12 -16.45 10.68
CA PHE A 295 10.43 -16.35 10.01
C PHE A 295 10.86 -17.66 9.34
N GLU A 296 10.33 -18.80 9.79
CA GLU A 296 10.65 -20.12 9.24
C GLU A 296 9.76 -20.48 8.05
N ASN A 297 8.43 -20.33 8.21
CA ASN A 297 7.42 -20.80 7.27
C ASN A 297 6.36 -19.73 6.92
N GLY A 298 6.56 -18.48 7.31
CA GLY A 298 5.61 -17.39 7.05
C GLY A 298 4.31 -17.47 7.85
N GLY A 299 4.24 -18.30 8.90
CA GLY A 299 3.10 -18.38 9.81
C GLY A 299 1.88 -19.15 9.27
N GLU A 300 2.04 -19.90 8.17
CA GLU A 300 0.94 -20.63 7.50
C GLU A 300 0.32 -21.73 8.39
N ASP A 301 1.15 -22.42 9.19
CA ASP A 301 0.73 -23.55 10.02
C ASP A 301 0.41 -23.17 11.48
N LEU A 302 0.37 -21.87 11.81
CA LEU A 302 0.15 -21.43 13.18
C LEU A 302 -1.34 -21.41 13.57
N PRO A 303 -1.74 -22.11 14.65
CA PRO A 303 -3.09 -22.01 15.18
C PRO A 303 -3.44 -20.57 15.58
N TYR A 304 -4.69 -20.17 15.33
CA TYR A 304 -5.15 -18.80 15.61
C TYR A 304 -4.91 -18.37 17.07
N ALA A 305 -5.15 -19.25 18.05
CA ALA A 305 -4.90 -18.95 19.46
C ALA A 305 -3.45 -18.53 19.76
N GLN A 306 -2.47 -19.04 19.00
CA GLN A 306 -1.07 -18.63 19.11
C GLN A 306 -0.79 -17.32 18.37
N ARG A 307 -1.40 -17.13 17.19
CA ARG A 307 -1.31 -15.88 16.40
C ARG A 307 -1.95 -14.69 17.12
N ARG A 308 -3.09 -14.87 17.78
CA ARG A 308 -3.79 -13.82 18.54
C ARG A 308 -2.94 -13.28 19.69
N ASN A 309 -2.12 -14.14 20.31
CA ASN A 309 -1.26 -13.81 21.45
C ASN A 309 0.16 -13.38 21.04
N SER A 310 0.43 -13.19 19.75
CA SER A 310 1.72 -12.72 19.22
C SER A 310 1.53 -11.58 18.23
N ASP A 311 2.59 -10.82 18.02
CA ASP A 311 2.72 -9.87 16.92
C ASP A 311 3.11 -10.63 15.65
N GLU A 312 2.58 -10.22 14.51
CA GLU A 312 2.83 -10.89 13.22
C GLU A 312 3.87 -10.10 12.42
N PHE A 313 5.09 -10.63 12.33
CA PHE A 313 6.19 -10.05 11.57
C PHE A 313 6.89 -11.12 10.76
N ASP A 314 7.33 -10.75 9.56
CA ASP A 314 8.18 -11.57 8.70
C ASP A 314 9.31 -10.68 8.14
N TYR A 315 10.25 -11.23 7.39
CA TYR A 315 11.31 -10.48 6.75
C TYR A 315 10.76 -9.52 5.69
N GLY A 316 11.28 -8.29 5.72
CA GLY A 316 10.82 -7.16 4.91
C GLY A 316 11.81 -6.70 3.84
N TYR A 317 12.95 -7.36 3.66
CA TYR A 317 13.93 -6.98 2.62
C TYR A 317 13.35 -7.07 1.21
N ALA A 318 12.54 -8.10 0.96
CA ALA A 318 11.74 -8.26 -0.24
C ALA A 318 10.25 -8.31 0.10
N LEU A 319 9.43 -7.64 -0.71
CA LEU A 319 7.97 -7.64 -0.61
C LEU A 319 7.37 -8.07 -1.95
N THR A 320 6.15 -8.63 -1.93
CA THR A 320 5.41 -8.82 -3.17
C THR A 320 4.84 -7.49 -3.65
N VAL A 321 4.68 -7.31 -4.96
CA VAL A 321 4.06 -6.09 -5.52
C VAL A 321 2.66 -5.84 -4.91
N HIS A 322 1.85 -6.87 -4.70
CA HIS A 322 0.56 -6.74 -3.99
C HIS A 322 0.70 -6.15 -2.57
N LYS A 323 1.66 -6.66 -1.78
CA LYS A 323 1.91 -6.14 -0.41
C LYS A 323 2.52 -4.73 -0.40
N SER A 324 2.99 -4.25 -1.54
CA SER A 324 3.61 -2.93 -1.68
C SER A 324 2.62 -1.82 -2.03
N GLN A 325 1.36 -2.13 -2.36
CA GLN A 325 0.35 -1.14 -2.70
C GLN A 325 0.12 -0.14 -1.57
N GLY A 326 0.06 1.14 -1.93
CA GLY A 326 0.00 2.25 -0.98
C GLY A 326 1.34 2.63 -0.32
N SER A 327 2.43 1.92 -0.61
CA SER A 327 3.80 2.27 -0.19
C SER A 327 4.58 2.93 -1.33
N GLN A 328 5.62 3.69 -1.01
CA GLN A 328 6.55 4.25 -1.99
C GLN A 328 7.98 4.26 -1.41
N TRP A 329 8.99 4.08 -2.26
CA TRP A 329 10.42 4.11 -1.90
C TRP A 329 11.22 4.91 -2.92
N ASP A 330 12.31 5.54 -2.48
CA ASP A 330 13.16 6.35 -3.36
C ASP A 330 13.95 5.48 -4.35
N ASN A 331 14.57 4.41 -3.86
CA ASN A 331 15.37 3.47 -4.63
C ASN A 331 14.80 2.05 -4.60
N LEU A 332 14.21 1.62 -5.72
CA LEU A 332 13.52 0.34 -5.82
C LEU A 332 14.23 -0.62 -6.77
N VAL A 333 14.35 -1.88 -6.38
CA VAL A 333 14.66 -2.98 -7.32
C VAL A 333 13.39 -3.80 -7.55
N LEU A 334 12.98 -3.94 -8.81
CA LEU A 334 11.80 -4.71 -9.21
C LEU A 334 12.24 -5.90 -10.07
N PHE A 335 12.07 -7.12 -9.56
CA PHE A 335 12.24 -8.33 -10.38
C PHE A 335 10.97 -8.56 -11.18
N ASP A 336 11.04 -8.45 -12.50
CA ASP A 336 9.90 -8.65 -13.40
C ASP A 336 9.45 -10.12 -13.34
N GLU A 337 8.42 -10.35 -12.54
CA GLU A 337 7.68 -11.62 -12.46
C GLU A 337 6.27 -11.48 -13.05
N SER A 338 6.06 -10.49 -13.92
CA SER A 338 4.76 -10.20 -14.54
C SER A 338 4.18 -11.42 -15.28
N TYR A 339 5.05 -12.32 -15.78
CA TYR A 339 4.67 -13.59 -16.42
C TYR A 339 3.81 -14.50 -15.52
N ALA A 340 3.95 -14.39 -14.19
CA ALA A 340 3.15 -15.16 -13.23
C ALA A 340 1.71 -14.65 -13.13
N PHE A 341 1.42 -13.47 -13.67
CA PHE A 341 0.14 -12.74 -13.53
C PHE A 341 -0.50 -12.50 -14.90
N ARG A 342 -0.53 -13.51 -15.79
CA ARG A 342 -0.95 -13.43 -17.21
C ARG A 342 -1.96 -12.32 -17.55
N GLU A 343 -3.20 -12.41 -17.04
CA GLU A 343 -4.29 -11.47 -17.34
C GLU A 343 -4.09 -10.07 -16.74
N HIS A 344 -3.19 -9.94 -15.77
CA HIS A 344 -2.85 -8.71 -15.07
C HIS A 344 -1.37 -8.36 -15.23
N ARG A 345 -0.70 -8.86 -16.28
CA ARG A 345 0.75 -8.71 -16.48
C ARG A 345 1.16 -7.24 -16.42
N ASP A 346 0.48 -6.42 -17.20
CA ASP A 346 0.82 -5.01 -17.34
C ASP A 346 0.37 -4.22 -16.10
N ARG A 347 -0.76 -4.59 -15.47
CA ARG A 347 -1.18 -4.02 -14.18
C ARG A 347 -0.18 -4.32 -13.06
N TRP A 348 0.38 -5.53 -13.04
CA TRP A 348 1.38 -5.94 -12.08
C TRP A 348 2.66 -5.11 -12.26
N LEU A 349 3.15 -5.01 -13.49
CA LEU A 349 4.36 -4.25 -13.79
C LEU A 349 4.16 -2.76 -13.52
N TYR A 350 3.02 -2.20 -13.93
CA TYR A 350 2.62 -0.83 -13.64
C TYR A 350 2.55 -0.54 -12.14
N THR A 351 1.92 -1.44 -11.36
CA THR A 351 1.83 -1.29 -9.91
C THR A 351 3.21 -1.28 -9.28
N GLY A 352 4.11 -2.19 -9.68
CA GLY A 352 5.49 -2.24 -9.20
C GLY A 352 6.29 -0.98 -9.54
N LEU A 353 6.17 -0.49 -10.78
CA LEU A 353 6.83 0.73 -11.25
C LEU A 353 6.45 1.95 -10.41
N THR A 354 5.15 2.11 -10.16
CA THR A 354 4.61 3.29 -9.45
C THR A 354 4.90 3.30 -7.94
N ARG A 355 5.56 2.26 -7.41
CA ARG A 355 6.09 2.26 -6.03
C ARG A 355 7.42 2.99 -5.92
N ALA A 356 8.16 3.18 -7.02
CA ALA A 356 9.38 3.97 -7.02
C ALA A 356 9.05 5.48 -7.06
N ALA A 357 9.74 6.27 -6.25
CA ALA A 357 9.58 7.72 -6.19
C ALA A 357 10.69 8.46 -6.96
N LYS A 358 11.95 7.99 -6.88
CA LYS A 358 13.10 8.64 -7.55
C LYS A 358 13.72 7.77 -8.63
N ARG A 359 14.07 6.52 -8.31
CA ARG A 359 14.73 5.60 -9.25
C ARG A 359 14.28 4.15 -9.09
N ILE A 360 14.27 3.44 -10.21
CA ILE A 360 13.97 2.00 -10.25
C ILE A 360 15.00 1.25 -11.09
N THR A 361 15.42 0.09 -10.59
CA THR A 361 16.14 -0.93 -11.39
C THR A 361 15.18 -2.09 -11.65
N ILE A 362 14.78 -2.27 -12.91
CA ILE A 362 13.93 -3.38 -13.35
C ILE A 362 14.84 -4.52 -13.81
N VAL A 363 14.68 -5.70 -13.21
CA VAL A 363 15.45 -6.90 -13.54
C VAL A 363 14.56 -7.86 -14.33
N ARG A 364 14.88 -8.12 -15.60
CA ARG A 364 14.11 -8.99 -16.50
C ARG A 364 14.83 -10.32 -16.76
#